data_AF-A0AAJ2U636-F1
#
_entry.id   AF-A0AAJ2U636-F1
#
_cell.length_a   1.000
_cell.length_b   1.000
_cell.length_c   1.000
_cell.angle_alpha   90.00
_cell.angle_beta   90.00
_cell.angle_gamma   90.00
#
_symmetry.space_group_name_H-M   'P 1'
#
loop_
_entity.id
_entity.type
_entity.pdbx_description
1 polymer ?
#
loop_
_entity_poly.entity_id
_entity_poly.type
_entity_poly.pdbx_seq_one_letter_code
_entity_poly.pdbx_strand_id
1 'polypeptide(L)' 'AKIKELVTERTHVYNPKQKSYRPLMYRDIVILLRSFTWAPQIIEECKQQGIPIYADVSTGYFRATEVAVMLSLLRVIDN' A
#
# COMPACT_ATOMS: atom_id res chain seq x y z
N ALA A 1 -5.26 -13.77 8.44
CA ALA A 1 -5.58 -12.74 7.42
C ALA A 1 -5.84 -13.43 6.08
N LYS A 2 -7.06 -13.36 5.54
CA LYS A 2 -7.48 -14.11 4.33
C LYS A 2 -6.57 -13.89 3.11
N ILE A 3 -5.99 -12.70 2.97
CA ILE A 3 -5.03 -12.37 1.90
C ILE A 3 -3.79 -13.30 1.95
N LYS A 4 -3.21 -13.54 3.13
CA LYS A 4 -2.06 -14.45 3.27
C LYS A 4 -2.42 -15.88 2.91
N GLU A 5 -3.60 -16.32 3.34
CA GLU A 5 -4.12 -17.65 3.06
C GLU A 5 -4.24 -17.88 1.54
N LEU A 6 -4.88 -16.95 0.82
CA LEU A 6 -5.03 -17.03 -0.65
C LEU A 6 -3.68 -17.09 -1.39
N VAL A 7 -2.69 -16.32 -0.93
CA VAL A 7 -1.34 -16.34 -1.50
C VAL A 7 -0.62 -17.67 -1.17
N THR A 8 -0.80 -18.18 0.04
CA THR A 8 -0.16 -19.44 0.50
C THR A 8 -0.77 -20.66 -0.17
N GLU A 9 -2.09 -20.69 -0.33
CA GLU A 9 -2.85 -21.74 -1.02
C GLU A 9 -2.65 -21.72 -2.55
N ARG A 10 -1.89 -20.73 -3.06
CA ARG A 10 -1.62 -20.55 -4.49
C ARG A 10 -2.90 -20.61 -5.33
N THR A 11 -3.95 -19.92 -4.87
CA THR A 11 -5.22 -19.82 -5.60
C THR A 11 -4.93 -19.42 -7.06
N HIS A 12 -5.61 -20.05 -8.02
CA HIS A 12 -5.30 -19.86 -9.43
C HIS A 12 -6.04 -18.63 -9.98
N VAL A 13 -5.32 -17.78 -10.70
CA VAL A 13 -5.84 -16.64 -11.46
C VAL A 13 -5.73 -16.95 -12.94
N TYR A 14 -6.82 -16.79 -13.66
CA TYR A 14 -6.84 -16.99 -15.11
C TYR A 14 -6.31 -15.77 -15.86
N ASN A 15 -5.42 -15.99 -16.83
CA ASN A 15 -4.93 -14.97 -17.75
C ASN A 15 -5.56 -15.15 -19.15
N PRO A 16 -6.53 -14.31 -19.54
CA PRO A 16 -7.20 -14.41 -20.84
C PRO A 16 -6.26 -14.26 -22.04
N LYS A 17 -5.19 -13.46 -21.92
CA LYS A 17 -4.24 -13.20 -23.01
C LYS A 17 -3.37 -14.41 -23.30
N GLN A 18 -3.01 -15.16 -22.27
CA GLN A 18 -2.16 -16.36 -22.37
C GLN A 18 -2.96 -17.66 -22.37
N LYS A 19 -4.30 -17.58 -22.20
CA LYS A 19 -5.21 -18.72 -22.06
C LYS A 19 -4.72 -19.75 -21.04
N SER A 20 -4.16 -19.28 -19.93
CA SER A 20 -3.52 -20.12 -18.91
C SER A 20 -3.83 -19.63 -17.50
N TYR A 21 -3.62 -20.51 -16.53
CA TYR A 21 -3.71 -20.17 -15.11
C TYR A 21 -2.32 -19.93 -14.54
N ARG A 22 -2.24 -19.03 -13.56
CA ARG A 22 -1.05 -18.80 -12.75
C ARG A 22 -1.42 -18.64 -11.27
N PRO A 23 -0.48 -18.85 -10.33
CA PRO A 23 -0.74 -18.55 -8.93
C PRO A 23 -1.08 -17.07 -8.73
N LEU A 24 -1.98 -16.83 -7.78
CA LEU A 24 -2.34 -15.51 -7.28
C LEU A 24 -1.12 -14.81 -6.69
N MET A 25 -0.99 -13.52 -7.01
CA MET A 25 0.06 -12.65 -6.49
C MET A 25 -0.58 -11.47 -5.76
N TYR A 26 0.14 -10.79 -4.87
CA TYR A 26 -0.38 -9.62 -4.14
C TYR A 26 -0.94 -8.52 -5.08
N ARG A 27 -0.33 -8.33 -6.25
CA ARG A 27 -0.79 -7.38 -7.28
C ARG A 27 -2.18 -7.69 -7.86
N ASP A 28 -2.70 -8.89 -7.64
CA ASP A 28 -4.02 -9.31 -8.11
C ASP A 28 -5.13 -8.98 -7.09
N ILE A 29 -4.76 -8.48 -5.91
CA ILE A 29 -5.69 -8.13 -4.83
C ILE A 29 -5.78 -6.61 -4.73
N VAL A 30 -7.01 -6.08 -4.72
CA VAL A 30 -7.31 -4.67 -4.47
C VAL A 30 -8.27 -4.53 -3.30
N ILE A 31 -7.97 -3.62 -2.37
CA ILE A 31 -8.86 -3.25 -1.27
C ILE A 31 -9.57 -1.95 -1.67
N LEU A 32 -10.87 -2.03 -1.94
CA LEU A 32 -11.68 -0.87 -2.28
C LEU A 32 -12.29 -0.27 -1.01
N LEU A 33 -12.02 1.00 -0.77
CA LEU A 33 -12.58 1.77 0.34
C LEU A 33 -13.56 2.81 -0.20
N ARG A 34 -14.69 3.02 0.51
CA ARG A 34 -15.62 4.12 0.18
C ARG A 34 -15.00 5.49 0.46
N SER A 35 -14.16 5.60 1.49
CA SER A 35 -13.39 6.79 1.82
C SER A 35 -12.03 6.40 2.40
N PHE A 36 -11.02 7.25 2.23
CA PHE A 36 -9.64 6.99 2.66
C PHE A 36 -9.40 7.22 4.16
N THR A 37 -10.44 7.44 4.96
CA THR A 37 -10.34 7.73 6.40
C THR A 37 -9.64 6.61 7.19
N TRP A 38 -9.81 5.36 6.78
CA TRP A 38 -9.20 4.18 7.42
C TRP A 38 -7.92 3.69 6.73
N ALA A 39 -7.53 4.32 5.61
CA ALA A 39 -6.39 3.86 4.82
C ALA A 39 -5.08 3.80 5.63
N PRO A 40 -4.72 4.79 6.48
CA PRO A 40 -3.49 4.72 7.26
C PRO A 40 -3.43 3.51 8.20
N GLN A 41 -4.54 3.20 8.88
CA GLN A 41 -4.63 2.04 9.79
C GLN A 41 -4.53 0.72 9.04
N ILE A 42 -5.17 0.62 7.87
CA ILE A 42 -5.10 -0.58 7.02
C ILE A 42 -3.68 -0.80 6.51
N ILE A 43 -2.99 0.26 6.10
CA ILE A 43 -1.60 0.20 5.63
C ILE A 43 -0.68 -0.30 6.75
N GLU A 44 -0.84 0.26 7.95
CA GLU A 44 -0.03 -0.12 9.11
C GLU A 44 -0.24 -1.59 9.49
N GLU A 45 -1.49 -2.05 9.59
CA GLU A 45 -1.79 -3.46 9.87
C GLU A 45 -1.24 -4.38 8.77
N CYS A 46 -1.38 -3.99 7.50
CA CYS A 46 -0.82 -4.78 6.39
C CYS A 46 0.71 -4.88 6.48
N LYS A 47 1.40 -3.79 6.85
CA LYS A 47 2.86 -3.79 7.08
C LYS A 47 3.25 -4.69 8.25
N GLN A 48 2.54 -4.63 9.38
CA GLN A 48 2.79 -5.49 10.54
C GLN A 48 2.59 -6.97 10.20
N GLN A 49 1.66 -7.25 9.29
CA GLN A 49 1.45 -8.59 8.74
C GLN A 49 2.46 -8.96 7.63
N GLY A 50 3.36 -8.07 7.20
CA GLY A 50 4.29 -8.35 6.09
C GLY A 50 3.60 -8.47 4.72
N ILE A 51 2.42 -7.88 4.56
CA ILE A 51 1.69 -7.80 3.30
C ILE A 51 2.13 -6.52 2.59
N PRO A 52 2.73 -6.61 1.38
CA PRO A 52 3.09 -5.41 0.62
C PRO A 52 1.83 -4.68 0.18
N ILE A 53 1.72 -3.41 0.55
CA ILE A 53 0.57 -2.55 0.23
C ILE A 53 1.04 -1.19 -0.27
N TYR A 54 0.33 -0.69 -1.27
CA TYR A 54 0.48 0.66 -1.81
C TYR A 54 -0.88 1.36 -1.77
N ALA A 55 -0.88 2.61 -1.34
CA ALA A 55 -2.04 3.49 -1.41
C ALA A 55 -1.56 4.90 -1.78
N ASP A 56 -2.25 5.52 -2.74
CA ASP A 56 -2.00 6.91 -3.11
C ASP A 56 -2.67 7.82 -2.08
N VAL A 57 -1.94 8.13 -1.01
CA VAL A 57 -2.42 9.00 0.06
C VAL A 57 -1.96 10.43 -0.25
N SER A 58 -2.89 11.26 -0.74
CA SER A 58 -2.65 12.69 -0.99
C SER A 58 -2.52 13.52 0.29
N THR A 59 -2.77 12.92 1.46
CA THR A 59 -2.71 13.59 2.77
C THR A 59 -1.51 13.08 3.57
N GLY A 60 -0.81 13.99 4.25
CA GLY A 60 0.30 13.63 5.15
C GLY A 60 1.70 14.00 4.67
N TYR A 61 1.88 14.44 3.42
CA TYR A 61 3.19 14.88 2.90
C TYR A 61 3.88 15.91 3.81
N PHE A 62 3.20 17.01 4.15
CA PHE A 62 3.73 18.03 5.05
C PHE A 62 3.73 17.65 6.54
N ARG A 63 3.14 16.51 6.91
CA ARG A 63 3.17 15.96 8.27
C ARG A 63 4.32 14.97 8.48
N ALA A 64 4.97 14.53 7.41
CA ALA A 64 6.14 13.67 7.51
C ALA A 64 7.28 14.44 8.19
N THR A 65 7.86 13.85 9.23
CA THR A 65 8.95 14.46 10.00
C THR A 65 10.11 14.89 9.09
N GLU A 66 10.46 14.06 8.10
CA GLU A 66 11.54 14.40 7.17
C GLU A 66 11.22 15.63 6.32
N VAL A 67 9.98 15.77 5.84
CA VAL A 67 9.54 16.94 5.07
C VAL A 67 9.56 18.20 5.94
N ALA A 68 9.11 18.10 7.19
CA ALA A 68 9.15 19.22 8.15
C ALA A 68 10.59 19.66 8.46
N VAL A 69 11.52 18.71 8.61
CA VAL A 69 12.94 18.99 8.83
C VAL A 69 13.57 19.67 7.61
N MET A 70 13.30 19.17 6.40
CA MET A 70 13.82 19.77 5.16
C MET A 70 13.28 21.20 4.96
N LEU A 71 11.98 21.42 5.19
CA LEU A 71 11.39 22.76 5.13
C LEU A 71 11.98 23.71 6.19
N SER A 72 12.27 23.20 7.39
CA SER A 72 12.90 23.99 8.45
C SER A 72 14.32 24.39 8.08
N LEU A 73 15.10 23.48 7.50
CA LEU A 73 16.43 23.78 6.98
C LEU A 73 16.39 24.87 5.91
N LEU A 74 15.49 24.73 4.93
CA LEU A 74 15.33 25.73 3.87
C LEU A 74 14.96 27.11 4.42
N ARG A 75 14.10 27.16 5.44
CA ARG A 75 13.75 28.42 6.14
C ARG A 75 14.92 29.06 6.87
N VAL A 76 15.87 28.27 7.38
CA VAL A 76 17.09 28.80 8.01
C VAL A 76 18.06 29.36 6.96
N ILE A 77 18.08 28.81 5.74
CA ILE A 77 18.93 29.27 4.64
C ILE A 77 18.36 30.52 3.95
N ASP A 78 17.03 30.63 3.85
CA ASP A 78 16.32 31.74 3.19
C ASP A 78 16.37 33.06 3.98
N ASN A 79 16.73 32.99 5.26
CA ASN A 79 16.82 34.12 6.19
C ASN A 79 18.28 34.57 6.34
#